data_AF-A0A5S4WJ58-F1
#
_entry.id   AF-A0A5S4WJ58-F1
#
_cell.length_a   1.000
_cell.length_b   1.000
_cell.length_c   1.000
_cell.angle_alpha   90.00
_cell.angle_beta   90.00
_cell.angle_gamma   90.00
#
_symmetry.space_group_name_H-M   'P 1'
#
loop_
_entity.id
_entity.type
_entity.pdbx_description
1 polymer ?
#
loop_
_entity_poly.entity_id
_entity_poly.type
_entity_poly.pdbx_seq_one_letter_code
_entity_poly.pdbx_strand_id
1 'polypeptide(L)'
;MRTVFSEEKFSRTEWSRAWRVTDDDVLHGAAVMTSREGQAYAGDAVGGYGRVLAAGKLAMPRIPVVEIRHLSAAQLKALRIADNKLGQNSHWDERLLGESLLELQTMECDFDLSITGFSLPEIDLAIQKLSDPVVADPDDDIGSETGVAVCRIGDVWELGPHRIYCGDATTEQAFTCLMKDERAQIVFTDPPYNVRIDGHASGKGKVRHREFAQGAGEFSRDQFIEFLTKVCTQLKACATDGSIHFVCMDWKHLDELLTTGRAVYTELKNIVVWAKSNAGMGSLYRSQHELICVFKSGSGPHVNNVKLGKNGRNRTNVWEYASASTQARKGNNVLKLHPTVKPVSLVMDALLDCSNRGDLVLDCFLGSGTTLLAAERTGRICRAIELDPLYVDTAIRQWQNFTGSAAIRMSDGKLFREIEAEIEKEKENHE
;
A
#
# COMPACT_ATOMS: atom_id res chain seq x y z
N MET A 1 1.26 0.84 -44.65
CA MET A 1 1.12 0.04 -43.44
C MET A 1 -0.20 0.47 -42.80
N ARG A 2 -1.13 -0.47 -42.58
CA ARG A 2 -2.37 -0.20 -41.86
C ARG A 2 -2.09 -0.39 -40.37
N THR A 3 -2.60 0.49 -39.52
CA THR A 3 -2.86 0.13 -38.13
C THR A 3 -3.97 -0.91 -38.16
N VAL A 4 -3.63 -2.18 -37.97
CA VAL A 4 -4.60 -3.27 -37.95
C VAL A 4 -5.12 -3.38 -36.52
N PHE A 5 -6.37 -2.95 -36.30
CA PHE A 5 -7.12 -3.36 -35.12
C PHE A 5 -7.73 -4.73 -35.40
N SER A 6 -7.85 -5.59 -34.38
CA SER A 6 -8.40 -6.94 -34.54
C SER A 6 -9.78 -6.89 -35.21
N GLU A 7 -9.90 -7.64 -36.29
CA GLU A 7 -10.88 -7.51 -37.38
C GLU A 7 -12.28 -8.09 -37.06
N GLU A 8 -12.69 -8.17 -35.80
CA GLU A 8 -13.91 -8.93 -35.49
C GLU A 8 -15.23 -8.19 -35.75
N LYS A 9 -15.25 -6.91 -36.12
CA LYS A 9 -16.49 -6.24 -36.51
C LYS A 9 -16.28 -5.19 -37.61
N PHE A 10 -16.99 -5.40 -38.72
CA PHE A 10 -17.41 -4.44 -39.77
C PHE A 10 -16.67 -4.42 -41.11
N SER A 11 -17.49 -4.44 -42.17
CA SER A 11 -17.08 -4.56 -43.57
C SER A 11 -16.79 -3.20 -44.21
N ARG A 12 -15.89 -3.23 -45.20
CA ARG A 12 -15.36 -2.08 -45.96
C ARG A 12 -16.41 -1.18 -46.64
N THR A 13 -17.64 -1.67 -46.80
CA THR A 13 -18.73 -1.03 -47.56
C THR A 13 -19.52 0.02 -46.78
N GLU A 14 -19.42 0.06 -45.44
CA GLU A 14 -20.12 1.06 -44.61
C GLU A 14 -19.35 2.39 -44.49
N TRP A 15 -18.05 2.38 -44.79
CA TRP A 15 -17.14 3.51 -44.58
C TRP A 15 -17.33 4.68 -45.56
N SER A 16 -17.86 4.43 -46.77
CA SER A 16 -17.86 5.42 -47.85
C SER A 16 -19.08 6.33 -47.91
N ARG A 17 -20.04 6.22 -46.96
CA ARG A 17 -21.32 6.95 -47.03
C ARG A 17 -21.50 8.11 -46.06
N ALA A 18 -20.60 8.33 -45.10
CA ALA A 18 -21.01 9.06 -43.89
C ALA A 18 -20.11 10.22 -43.45
N TRP A 19 -19.53 11.07 -44.32
CA TRP A 19 -18.79 12.24 -43.81
C TRP A 19 -18.94 13.48 -44.69
N ARG A 20 -19.48 14.57 -44.11
CA ARG A 20 -19.35 15.95 -44.61
C ARG A 20 -18.54 16.75 -43.58
N VAL A 21 -17.57 17.52 -44.05
CA VAL A 21 -16.66 18.36 -43.26
C VAL A 21 -17.20 19.80 -43.24
N THR A 22 -17.21 20.47 -42.09
CA THR A 22 -17.44 21.91 -41.94
C THR A 22 -16.54 22.48 -40.84
N ASP A 23 -16.15 23.76 -40.97
CA ASP A 23 -15.07 24.41 -40.23
C ASP A 23 -15.41 24.99 -38.84
N ASP A 24 -16.59 24.72 -38.28
CA ASP A 24 -17.01 25.39 -37.04
C ASP A 24 -17.19 24.43 -35.84
N ASP A 25 -16.75 24.93 -34.68
CA ASP A 25 -16.71 24.38 -33.32
C ASP A 25 -15.47 23.55 -32.91
N VAL A 26 -14.59 24.19 -32.13
CA VAL A 26 -13.36 23.63 -31.56
C VAL A 26 -13.68 22.86 -30.27
N LEU A 27 -13.80 21.54 -30.38
CA LEU A 27 -13.48 20.63 -29.28
C LEU A 27 -11.97 20.36 -29.31
N HIS A 28 -11.30 20.44 -28.16
CA HIS A 28 -9.87 20.20 -28.07
C HIS A 28 -9.53 18.75 -28.50
N GLY A 29 -9.02 18.65 -29.73
CA GLY A 29 -8.58 17.43 -30.40
C GLY A 29 -9.37 17.15 -31.68
N ALA A 30 -8.72 17.29 -32.83
CA ALA A 30 -9.30 17.03 -34.15
C ALA A 30 -8.72 15.75 -34.78
N ALA A 31 -9.51 15.03 -35.59
CA ALA A 31 -9.00 13.92 -36.41
C ALA A 31 -8.37 14.48 -37.70
N VAL A 32 -7.20 13.99 -38.12
CA VAL A 32 -6.50 14.58 -39.27
C VAL A 32 -6.96 13.88 -40.55
N MET A 33 -7.56 14.61 -41.49
CA MET A 33 -8.07 14.06 -42.76
C MET A 33 -7.44 14.73 -43.98
N THR A 34 -7.51 14.05 -45.12
CA THR A 34 -7.00 14.56 -46.41
C THR A 34 -8.15 14.97 -47.31
N SER A 35 -7.97 16.00 -48.14
CA SER A 35 -8.85 16.27 -49.28
C SER A 35 -8.05 16.49 -50.56
N ARG A 36 -8.68 16.13 -51.68
CA ARG A 36 -8.24 16.47 -53.03
C ARG A 36 -9.36 17.22 -53.73
N GLU A 37 -9.02 18.37 -54.29
CA GLU A 37 -9.74 19.12 -55.33
C GLU A 37 -11.25 18.85 -55.44
N GLY A 38 -12.03 19.50 -54.57
CA GLY A 38 -13.41 19.91 -54.88
C GLY A 38 -14.47 18.82 -55.08
N GLN A 39 -14.18 17.53 -54.93
CA GLN A 39 -15.18 16.46 -54.95
C GLN A 39 -15.20 15.69 -53.63
N ALA A 40 -16.42 15.43 -53.12
CA ALA A 40 -16.66 14.71 -51.88
C ALA A 40 -16.19 13.25 -52.00
N TYR A 41 -14.95 12.99 -51.64
CA TYR A 41 -14.43 11.66 -51.35
C TYR A 41 -14.12 11.56 -49.86
N ALA A 42 -14.52 10.44 -49.26
CA ALA A 42 -14.21 10.08 -47.88
C ALA A 42 -12.71 10.27 -47.60
N GLY A 43 -12.35 11.25 -46.77
CA GLY A 43 -10.97 11.53 -46.42
C GLY A 43 -10.37 10.35 -45.65
N ASP A 44 -9.20 9.88 -46.05
CA ASP A 44 -8.43 8.93 -45.24
C ASP A 44 -7.96 9.62 -43.96
N ALA A 45 -8.23 9.02 -42.80
CA ALA A 45 -7.64 9.46 -41.54
C ALA A 45 -6.11 9.29 -41.56
N VAL A 46 -5.38 10.34 -41.23
CA VAL A 46 -3.92 10.31 -41.06
C VAL A 46 -3.56 9.98 -39.61
N GLY A 47 -4.34 10.49 -38.65
CA GLY A 47 -4.26 10.25 -37.21
C GLY A 47 -5.62 10.49 -36.54
N GLY A 48 -5.77 10.07 -35.27
CA GLY A 48 -7.04 10.22 -34.53
C GLY A 48 -8.09 9.12 -34.81
N TYR A 49 -7.67 7.94 -35.27
CA TYR A 49 -8.55 6.80 -35.59
C TYR A 49 -9.50 6.41 -34.45
N GLY A 50 -9.04 6.44 -33.19
CA GLY A 50 -9.88 6.16 -32.03
C GLY A 50 -11.10 7.10 -31.92
N ARG A 51 -10.93 8.38 -32.28
CA ARG A 51 -12.03 9.36 -32.28
C ARG A 51 -13.06 9.06 -33.37
N VAL A 52 -12.61 8.68 -34.57
CA VAL A 52 -13.50 8.28 -35.67
C VAL A 52 -14.31 7.04 -35.27
N LEU A 53 -13.66 6.05 -34.64
CA LEU A 53 -14.34 4.85 -34.14
C LEU A 53 -15.34 5.16 -33.02
N ALA A 54 -14.98 6.02 -32.06
CA ALA A 54 -15.86 6.43 -30.98
C ALA A 54 -17.09 7.20 -31.51
N ALA A 55 -16.88 8.14 -32.44
CA ALA A 55 -17.97 8.88 -33.08
C ALA A 55 -18.94 7.97 -33.84
N GLY A 56 -18.42 6.95 -34.53
CA GLY A 56 -19.25 5.94 -35.18
C GLY A 56 -20.11 5.17 -34.17
N LYS A 57 -19.55 4.77 -33.03
CA LYS A 57 -20.30 4.10 -31.95
C LYS A 57 -21.36 5.01 -31.33
N LEU A 58 -21.08 6.31 -31.22
CA LEU A 58 -21.99 7.32 -30.68
C LEU A 58 -23.00 7.82 -31.72
N ALA A 59 -23.01 7.25 -32.93
CA ALA A 59 -23.85 7.68 -34.04
C ALA A 59 -23.76 9.19 -34.33
N MET A 60 -22.58 9.78 -34.09
CA MET A 60 -22.37 11.20 -34.29
C MET A 60 -22.35 11.51 -35.79
N PRO A 61 -23.25 12.39 -36.28
CA PRO A 61 -23.36 12.68 -37.70
C PRO A 61 -22.19 13.54 -38.22
N ARG A 62 -21.39 14.13 -37.32
CA ARG A 62 -20.30 15.06 -37.61
C ARG A 62 -19.18 14.90 -36.58
N ILE A 63 -17.94 15.08 -37.01
CA ILE A 63 -16.76 15.11 -36.14
C ILE A 63 -15.83 16.25 -36.54
N PRO A 64 -15.12 16.88 -35.58
CA PRO A 64 -14.12 17.88 -35.87
C PRO A 64 -12.88 17.25 -36.49
N VAL A 65 -12.38 17.87 -37.56
CA VAL A 65 -11.22 17.40 -38.33
C VAL A 65 -10.24 18.51 -38.64
N VAL A 66 -8.95 18.18 -38.72
CA VAL A 66 -7.92 19.05 -39.28
C VAL A 66 -7.59 18.54 -40.67
N GLU A 67 -7.77 19.40 -41.66
CA GLU A 67 -7.62 19.03 -43.05
C GLU A 67 -6.21 19.35 -43.58
N ILE A 68 -5.56 18.36 -44.19
CA ILE A 68 -4.24 18.53 -44.83
C ILE A 68 -4.40 18.51 -46.34
N ARG A 69 -4.33 19.70 -46.96
CA ARG A 69 -4.45 19.88 -48.42
C ARG A 69 -3.12 20.02 -49.15
N HIS A 70 -2.07 20.46 -48.45
CA HIS A 70 -0.81 20.88 -49.05
C HIS A 70 0.21 19.75 -49.25
N LEU A 71 -0.05 18.55 -48.71
CA LEU A 71 0.87 17.41 -48.82
C LEU A 71 0.54 16.52 -50.01
N SER A 72 1.58 16.13 -50.75
CA SER A 72 1.47 15.09 -51.78
C SER A 72 1.10 13.73 -51.19
N ALA A 73 0.65 12.80 -52.03
CA ALA A 73 0.32 11.43 -51.59
C ALA A 73 1.51 10.70 -50.94
N ALA A 74 2.73 10.95 -51.41
CA ALA A 74 3.95 10.39 -50.83
C ALA A 74 4.22 10.98 -49.43
N GLN A 75 4.06 12.29 -49.26
CA GLN A 75 4.22 12.97 -47.97
C GLN A 75 3.14 12.56 -46.97
N LEU A 76 1.89 12.39 -47.40
CA LEU A 76 0.82 11.86 -46.56
C LEU A 76 1.10 10.44 -46.07
N LYS A 77 1.63 9.59 -46.95
CA LYS A 77 2.05 8.23 -46.59
C LYS A 77 3.22 8.25 -45.59
N ALA A 78 4.20 9.15 -45.78
CA ALA A 78 5.30 9.34 -44.86
C ALA A 78 4.83 9.84 -43.49
N LEU A 79 3.92 10.82 -43.46
CA LEU A 79 3.32 11.36 -42.25
C LEU A 79 2.58 10.28 -41.43
N ARG A 80 1.79 9.41 -42.09
CA ARG A 80 1.14 8.27 -41.42
C ARG A 80 2.14 7.32 -40.76
N ILE A 81 3.28 7.07 -41.40
CA ILE A 81 4.32 6.21 -40.85
C ILE A 81 4.99 6.90 -39.66
N ALA A 82 5.30 8.20 -39.82
CA ALA A 82 5.94 9.00 -38.78
C ALA A 82 5.06 9.14 -37.53
N ASP A 83 3.76 9.43 -37.67
CA ASP A 83 2.82 9.58 -36.55
C ASP A 83 2.74 8.31 -35.68
N ASN A 84 2.56 7.15 -36.32
CA ASN A 84 2.58 5.86 -35.62
C ASN A 84 3.94 5.58 -34.95
N LYS A 85 5.05 5.95 -35.61
CA LYS A 85 6.40 5.75 -35.07
C LYS A 85 6.70 6.68 -33.89
N LEU A 86 6.21 7.92 -33.92
CA LEU A 86 6.34 8.89 -32.84
C LEU A 86 5.59 8.42 -31.59
N GLY A 87 4.38 7.87 -31.75
CA GLY A 87 3.65 7.23 -30.65
C GLY A 87 4.43 6.09 -29.99
N GLN A 88 5.09 5.23 -30.79
CA GLN A 88 5.94 4.15 -30.27
C GLN A 88 7.21 4.63 -29.56
N ASN A 89 7.69 5.83 -29.89
CA ASN A 89 8.89 6.42 -29.30
C ASN A 89 8.54 7.42 -28.18
N SER A 90 7.26 7.62 -27.88
CA SER A 90 6.81 8.49 -26.80
C SER A 90 7.04 7.78 -25.47
N HIS A 91 7.53 8.51 -24.49
CA HIS A 91 7.69 8.06 -23.13
C HIS A 91 6.98 9.03 -22.19
N TRP A 92 6.51 8.52 -21.07
CA TRP A 92 6.02 9.37 -19.99
C TRP A 92 7.21 9.99 -19.27
N ASP A 93 7.10 11.28 -18.93
CA ASP A 93 7.89 11.83 -17.85
C ASP A 93 7.33 11.24 -16.55
N GLU A 94 8.08 10.34 -15.91
CA GLU A 94 7.58 9.57 -14.76
C GLU A 94 7.21 10.48 -13.58
N ARG A 95 7.90 11.61 -13.41
CA ARG A 95 7.60 12.56 -12.33
C ARG A 95 6.31 13.31 -12.62
N LEU A 96 6.17 13.88 -13.83
CA LEU A 96 4.94 14.59 -14.20
C LEU A 96 3.72 13.66 -14.21
N LEU A 97 3.90 12.41 -14.62
CA LEU A 97 2.84 11.40 -14.56
C LEU A 97 2.42 11.13 -13.12
N GLY A 98 3.38 10.89 -12.22
CA GLY A 98 3.08 10.72 -10.80
C GLY A 98 2.34 11.91 -10.22
N GLU A 99 2.82 13.14 -10.46
CA GLU A 99 2.23 14.39 -9.95
C GLU A 99 0.77 14.54 -10.41
N SER A 100 0.52 14.28 -11.69
CA SER A 100 -0.83 14.36 -12.27
C SER A 100 -1.77 13.30 -11.68
N LEU A 101 -1.28 12.08 -11.45
CA LEU A 101 -2.08 11.01 -10.85
C LEU A 101 -2.38 11.27 -9.37
N LEU A 102 -1.42 11.83 -8.63
CA LEU A 102 -1.63 12.27 -7.26
C LEU A 102 -2.62 13.43 -7.18
N GLU A 103 -2.53 14.40 -8.10
CA GLU A 103 -3.46 15.53 -8.15
C GLU A 103 -4.89 15.05 -8.43
N LEU A 104 -5.09 14.20 -9.45
CA LEU A 104 -6.38 13.58 -9.76
C LEU A 104 -6.95 12.79 -8.58
N GLN A 105 -6.09 12.17 -7.77
CA GLN A 105 -6.52 11.49 -6.55
C GLN A 105 -7.00 12.47 -5.48
N THR A 106 -6.34 13.62 -5.32
CA THR A 106 -6.74 14.64 -4.33
C THR A 106 -8.00 15.41 -4.73
N MET A 107 -8.34 15.39 -6.02
CA MET A 107 -9.61 15.91 -6.51
C MET A 107 -10.75 14.92 -6.21
N GLU A 108 -11.89 15.41 -5.72
CA GLU A 108 -13.11 14.60 -5.62
C GLU A 108 -13.62 14.26 -7.05
N CYS A 109 -13.08 13.20 -7.62
CA CYS A 109 -13.49 12.68 -8.93
C CYS A 109 -14.60 11.64 -8.78
N ASP A 110 -15.61 11.69 -9.64
CA ASP A 110 -16.72 10.72 -9.71
C ASP A 110 -16.39 9.48 -10.58
N PHE A 111 -15.11 9.24 -10.86
CA PHE A 111 -14.63 8.17 -11.73
C PHE A 111 -13.40 7.45 -11.17
N ASP A 112 -13.23 6.18 -11.54
CA ASP A 112 -12.05 5.37 -11.21
C ASP A 112 -10.85 5.81 -12.05
N LEU A 113 -9.72 6.07 -11.39
CA LEU A 113 -8.45 6.44 -12.02
C LEU A 113 -7.96 5.43 -13.06
N SER A 114 -8.44 4.17 -13.02
CA SER A 114 -8.16 3.18 -14.07
C SER A 114 -8.63 3.59 -15.47
N ILE A 115 -9.56 4.56 -15.59
CA ILE A 115 -9.99 5.13 -16.87
C ILE A 115 -8.87 5.85 -17.63
N THR A 116 -7.82 6.28 -16.92
CA THR A 116 -6.61 6.90 -17.51
C THR A 116 -5.84 5.94 -18.41
N GLY A 117 -6.14 4.64 -18.35
CA GLY A 117 -5.44 3.58 -19.07
C GLY A 117 -4.28 2.98 -18.26
N PHE A 118 -4.00 3.49 -17.06
CA PHE A 118 -3.08 2.90 -16.09
C PHE A 118 -3.84 1.99 -15.13
N SER A 119 -3.28 0.81 -14.84
CA SER A 119 -3.81 -0.04 -13.78
C SER A 119 -3.49 0.53 -12.39
N LEU A 120 -4.30 0.18 -11.38
CA LEU A 120 -4.07 0.63 -10.00
C LEU A 120 -2.63 0.37 -9.49
N PRO A 121 -1.99 -0.79 -9.77
CA PRO A 121 -0.58 -0.99 -9.42
C PRO A 121 0.40 -0.04 -10.12
N GLU A 122 0.12 0.34 -11.38
CA GLU A 122 0.96 1.29 -12.12
C GLU A 122 0.80 2.71 -11.56
N ILE A 123 -0.43 3.08 -11.17
CA ILE A 123 -0.73 4.35 -10.51
C ILE A 123 0.00 4.43 -9.17
N ASP A 124 -0.11 3.40 -8.33
CA ASP A 124 0.59 3.34 -7.04
C ASP A 124 2.11 3.45 -7.22
N LEU A 125 2.68 2.77 -8.21
CA LEU A 125 4.11 2.85 -8.51
C LEU A 125 4.53 4.26 -8.96
N ALA A 126 3.73 4.92 -9.81
CA ALA A 126 4.02 6.27 -10.28
C ALA A 126 3.99 7.29 -9.14
N ILE A 127 3.01 7.19 -8.23
CA ILE A 127 2.92 8.05 -7.04
C ILE A 127 4.05 7.75 -6.05
N GLN A 128 4.37 6.46 -5.83
CA GLN A 128 5.48 6.06 -4.95
C GLN A 128 6.82 6.66 -5.40
N LYS A 129 7.05 6.76 -6.72
CA LYS A 129 8.26 7.36 -7.29
C LYS A 129 8.39 8.88 -7.05
N LEU A 130 7.31 9.57 -6.70
CA LEU A 130 7.38 10.98 -6.30
C LEU A 130 7.94 11.19 -4.90
N SER A 131 7.82 10.16 -4.05
CA SER A 131 8.39 10.23 -2.71
C SER A 131 9.91 10.22 -2.84
N ASP A 132 10.59 11.21 -2.26
CA ASP A 132 12.05 11.22 -2.20
C ASP A 132 12.57 9.85 -1.70
N PRO A 133 13.74 9.38 -2.17
CA PRO A 133 14.34 8.16 -1.62
C PRO A 133 14.45 8.35 -0.12
N VAL A 134 13.65 7.58 0.63
CA VAL A 134 13.39 7.74 2.06
C VAL A 134 14.68 8.14 2.79
N VAL A 135 14.87 9.45 2.94
CA VAL A 135 15.83 9.99 3.88
C VAL A 135 15.23 9.61 5.22
N ALA A 136 15.94 8.75 5.93
CA ALA A 136 15.51 8.09 7.15
C ALA A 136 14.52 8.95 7.95
N ASP A 137 13.33 8.39 8.20
CA ASP A 137 12.21 9.05 8.87
C ASP A 137 12.75 9.86 10.07
N PRO A 138 12.55 11.19 10.08
CA PRO A 138 12.87 12.03 11.25
C PRO A 138 12.12 11.59 12.52
N ASP A 139 11.08 10.77 12.37
CA ASP A 139 10.14 10.38 13.42
C ASP A 139 10.34 8.97 14.00
N ASP A 140 11.53 8.39 13.82
CA ASP A 140 11.92 7.18 14.57
C ASP A 140 12.18 7.48 16.08
N ASP A 141 11.93 8.71 16.56
CA ASP A 141 12.22 9.18 17.92
C ASP A 141 11.16 8.81 18.97
N ILE A 142 11.03 7.54 19.35
CA ILE A 142 10.18 7.17 20.50
C ILE A 142 10.88 6.19 21.45
N GLY A 143 11.45 6.74 22.53
CA GLY A 143 11.80 5.95 23.71
C GLY A 143 10.53 5.35 24.30
N SER A 144 10.64 4.27 25.08
CA SER A 144 9.50 3.78 25.87
C SER A 144 8.98 4.95 26.69
N GLU A 145 7.85 5.55 26.30
CA GLU A 145 7.35 6.72 27.01
C GLU A 145 7.06 6.29 28.44
N THR A 146 7.85 6.82 29.36
CA THR A 146 7.59 6.72 30.78
C THR A 146 6.55 7.77 31.09
N GLY A 147 5.31 7.37 31.35
CA GLY A 147 4.21 8.30 31.52
C GLY A 147 2.88 7.64 31.89
N VAL A 148 1.86 8.48 32.04
CA VAL A 148 0.47 8.05 32.21
C VAL A 148 -0.11 7.96 30.81
N ALA A 149 -0.62 6.80 30.43
CA ALA A 149 -1.20 6.61 29.10
C ALA A 149 -2.50 7.41 28.93
N VAL A 150 -2.67 7.97 27.74
CA VAL A 150 -3.91 8.62 27.29
C VAL A 150 -4.95 7.55 26.97
N CYS A 151 -4.53 6.54 26.20
CA CYS A 151 -5.36 5.40 25.86
C CYS A 151 -5.60 4.48 27.07
N ARG A 152 -6.73 3.78 27.04
CA ARG A 152 -7.07 2.72 27.99
C ARG A 152 -7.50 1.47 27.25
N ILE A 153 -7.29 0.31 27.89
CA ILE A 153 -7.83 -0.96 27.41
C ILE A 153 -9.34 -0.83 27.20
N GLY A 154 -9.82 -1.25 26.03
CA GLY A 154 -11.20 -1.15 25.57
C GLY A 154 -11.48 0.08 24.70
N ASP A 155 -10.57 1.05 24.63
CA ASP A 155 -10.75 2.21 23.74
C ASP A 155 -10.65 1.79 22.26
N VAL A 156 -11.53 2.38 21.44
CA VAL A 156 -11.41 2.38 19.97
C VAL A 156 -11.13 3.80 19.53
N TRP A 157 -10.06 3.99 18.78
CA TRP A 157 -9.66 5.27 18.22
C TRP A 157 -9.86 5.27 16.71
N GLU A 158 -10.46 6.34 16.19
CA GLU A 158 -10.59 6.63 14.77
C GLU A 158 -9.51 7.64 14.36
N LEU A 159 -8.76 7.31 13.32
CA LEU A 159 -7.65 8.10 12.81
C LEU A 159 -7.88 8.27 11.30
N GLY A 160 -8.69 9.25 10.91
CA GLY A 160 -9.19 9.35 9.54
C GLY A 160 -9.92 8.06 9.14
N PRO A 161 -9.54 7.36 8.04
CA PRO A 161 -10.18 6.10 7.69
C PRO A 161 -9.70 4.91 8.56
N HIS A 162 -8.62 5.06 9.34
CA HIS A 162 -8.01 4.01 10.14
C HIS A 162 -8.70 3.82 11.50
N ARG A 163 -8.52 2.64 12.12
CA ARG A 163 -8.93 2.41 13.51
C ARG A 163 -7.89 1.61 14.29
N ILE A 164 -7.74 1.95 15.57
CA ILE A 164 -6.93 1.21 16.54
C ILE A 164 -7.81 0.81 17.72
N TYR A 165 -7.77 -0.46 18.11
CA TYR A 165 -8.36 -0.96 19.36
C TYR A 165 -7.25 -1.23 20.38
N CYS A 166 -7.37 -0.63 21.57
CA CYS A 166 -6.46 -0.89 22.68
C CYS A 166 -6.93 -2.14 23.43
N GLY A 167 -6.27 -3.29 23.26
CA GLY A 167 -6.62 -4.50 24.00
C GLY A 167 -5.99 -5.80 23.50
N ASP A 168 -6.48 -6.92 24.03
CA ASP A 168 -5.89 -8.24 23.81
C ASP A 168 -6.34 -8.88 22.48
N ALA A 169 -5.38 -9.04 21.57
CA ALA A 169 -5.51 -9.72 20.28
C ALA A 169 -5.79 -11.23 20.38
N THR A 170 -5.86 -11.83 21.57
CA THR A 170 -6.36 -13.18 21.74
C THR A 170 -7.88 -13.25 21.93
N THR A 171 -8.57 -12.11 22.07
CA THR A 171 -10.01 -12.07 22.38
C THR A 171 -10.85 -11.78 21.15
N GLU A 172 -11.95 -12.51 20.97
CA GLU A 172 -12.93 -12.27 19.89
C GLU A 172 -13.57 -10.88 20.00
N GLN A 173 -13.75 -10.39 21.23
CA GLN A 173 -14.26 -9.06 21.52
C GLN A 173 -13.40 -7.97 20.87
N ALA A 174 -12.07 -8.08 20.91
CA ALA A 174 -11.17 -7.10 20.32
C ALA A 174 -11.39 -6.96 18.80
N PHE A 175 -11.47 -8.09 18.10
CA PHE A 175 -11.75 -8.10 16.66
C PHE A 175 -13.17 -7.61 16.33
N THR A 176 -14.16 -7.99 17.13
CA THR A 176 -15.55 -7.56 16.94
C THR A 176 -15.68 -6.04 17.07
N CYS A 177 -15.08 -5.45 18.12
CA CYS A 177 -15.05 -4.00 18.33
C CYS A 177 -14.32 -3.26 17.21
N LEU A 178 -13.19 -3.80 16.76
CA LEU A 178 -12.36 -3.17 15.73
C LEU A 178 -12.96 -3.25 14.32
N MET A 179 -13.33 -4.46 13.90
CA MET A 179 -13.66 -4.78 12.50
C MET A 179 -15.13 -4.50 12.18
N LYS A 180 -16.04 -4.61 13.16
CA LYS A 180 -17.49 -4.61 12.91
C LYS A 180 -17.81 -5.64 11.80
N ASP A 181 -18.41 -5.20 10.70
CA ASP A 181 -18.74 -6.03 9.54
C ASP A 181 -17.68 -6.02 8.43
N GLU A 182 -16.59 -5.25 8.60
CA GLU A 182 -15.53 -5.12 7.61
C GLU A 182 -14.64 -6.38 7.56
N ARG A 183 -13.95 -6.60 6.43
CA ARG A 183 -13.02 -7.72 6.23
C ARG A 183 -11.73 -7.24 5.58
N ALA A 184 -10.60 -7.69 6.11
CA ALA A 184 -9.28 -7.32 5.61
C ALA A 184 -8.90 -8.12 4.35
N GLN A 185 -8.38 -7.42 3.35
CA GLN A 185 -7.84 -8.04 2.13
C GLN A 185 -6.45 -8.63 2.36
N ILE A 186 -5.72 -8.07 3.33
CA ILE A 186 -4.36 -8.45 3.67
C ILE A 186 -4.15 -8.32 5.19
N VAL A 187 -3.34 -9.23 5.72
CA VAL A 187 -2.87 -9.18 7.10
C VAL A 187 -1.36 -9.02 7.09
N PHE A 188 -0.85 -8.04 7.82
CA PHE A 188 0.58 -7.93 8.13
C PHE A 188 0.70 -7.78 9.63
N THR A 189 1.35 -8.73 10.29
CA THR A 189 1.40 -8.73 11.76
C THR A 189 2.70 -9.30 12.30
N ASP A 190 3.14 -8.75 13.43
CA ASP A 190 4.41 -9.05 14.09
C ASP A 190 4.17 -9.52 15.54
N PRO A 191 3.72 -10.77 15.74
CA PRO A 191 3.47 -11.31 17.08
C PRO A 191 4.74 -11.25 17.95
N PRO A 192 4.61 -11.25 19.29
CA PRO A 192 5.77 -11.34 20.15
C PRO A 192 6.47 -12.69 19.97
N TYR A 193 7.81 -12.69 19.96
CA TYR A 193 8.59 -13.89 19.62
C TYR A 193 8.86 -14.81 20.80
N ASN A 194 8.20 -14.64 21.95
CA ASN A 194 8.44 -15.45 23.14
C ASN A 194 9.93 -15.50 23.56
N VAL A 195 10.64 -14.37 23.42
CA VAL A 195 12.04 -14.21 23.80
C VAL A 195 12.14 -13.07 24.82
N ARG A 196 12.87 -13.30 25.92
CA ARG A 196 13.14 -12.27 26.94
C ARG A 196 13.90 -11.09 26.35
N ILE A 197 13.45 -9.87 26.64
CA ILE A 197 14.11 -8.64 26.17
C ILE A 197 15.27 -8.26 27.10
N ASP A 198 15.10 -8.39 28.41
CA ASP A 198 16.11 -8.01 29.41
C ASP A 198 17.39 -8.83 29.25
N GLY A 199 18.51 -8.13 29.13
CA GLY A 199 19.83 -8.70 28.85
C GLY A 199 20.12 -9.11 27.40
N HIS A 200 19.12 -9.15 26.52
CA HIS A 200 19.26 -9.63 25.12
C HIS A 200 18.99 -8.56 24.05
N ALA A 201 18.27 -7.48 24.38
CA ALA A 201 18.11 -6.31 23.52
C ALA A 201 19.22 -5.26 23.74
N SER A 202 19.44 -4.42 22.73
CA SER A 202 20.52 -3.44 22.57
C SER A 202 20.95 -2.66 23.82
N GLY A 203 22.24 -2.26 23.86
CA GLY A 203 22.73 -1.22 24.78
C GLY A 203 23.80 -1.64 25.79
N LYS A 204 24.31 -2.89 25.76
CA LYS A 204 25.27 -3.41 26.76
C LYS A 204 24.82 -3.14 28.21
N GLY A 205 23.52 -3.20 28.48
CA GLY A 205 22.93 -2.92 29.80
C GLY A 205 22.77 -1.44 30.18
N LYS A 206 23.11 -0.48 29.29
CA LYS A 206 22.93 0.97 29.55
C LYS A 206 21.54 1.50 29.22
N VAL A 207 20.79 0.81 28.37
CA VAL A 207 19.40 1.11 28.03
C VAL A 207 18.59 -0.11 28.45
N ARG A 208 17.61 0.07 29.34
CA ARG A 208 16.66 -0.97 29.73
C ARG A 208 15.36 -0.69 29.00
N HIS A 209 14.94 -1.60 28.15
CA HIS A 209 13.61 -1.56 27.55
C HIS A 209 12.62 -2.26 28.50
N ARG A 210 11.38 -1.76 28.56
CA ARG A 210 10.30 -2.48 29.24
C ARG A 210 10.05 -3.81 28.50
N GLU A 211 9.77 -4.87 29.25
CA GLU A 211 9.33 -6.13 28.66
C GLU A 211 8.01 -5.96 27.90
N PHE A 212 7.78 -6.81 26.89
CA PHE A 212 6.48 -6.89 26.23
C PHE A 212 5.41 -7.34 27.25
N ALA A 213 4.18 -6.86 27.07
CA ALA A 213 3.06 -7.23 27.92
C ALA A 213 2.76 -8.75 27.87
N GLN A 214 3.12 -9.42 26.76
CA GLN A 214 2.99 -10.86 26.55
C GLN A 214 4.02 -11.35 25.53
N GLY A 215 4.41 -12.63 25.61
CA GLY A 215 5.39 -13.27 24.73
C GLY A 215 6.83 -12.80 24.98
N ALA A 216 7.19 -12.63 26.25
CA ALA A 216 8.52 -12.31 26.74
C ALA A 216 9.30 -13.57 27.21
N GLY A 217 8.95 -14.77 26.74
CA GLY A 217 9.64 -16.02 27.07
C GLY A 217 8.99 -16.83 28.19
N GLU A 218 7.73 -16.53 28.50
CA GLU A 218 6.91 -17.26 29.47
C GLU A 218 6.29 -18.54 28.92
N PHE A 219 6.10 -18.64 27.60
CA PHE A 219 5.41 -19.78 27.01
C PHE A 219 6.34 -20.98 26.80
N SER A 220 5.84 -22.17 27.11
CA SER A 220 6.37 -23.41 26.52
C SER A 220 6.06 -23.46 25.02
N ARG A 221 6.71 -24.37 24.28
CA ARG A 221 6.43 -24.59 22.86
C ARG A 221 4.93 -24.78 22.57
N ASP A 222 4.27 -25.66 23.32
CA ASP A 222 2.86 -26.00 23.09
C ASP A 222 1.93 -24.84 23.47
N GLN A 223 2.24 -24.11 24.54
CA GLN A 223 1.50 -22.89 24.91
C GLN A 223 1.65 -21.80 23.86
N PHE A 224 2.84 -21.67 23.26
CA PHE A 224 3.07 -20.67 22.21
C PHE A 224 2.34 -21.03 20.91
N ILE A 225 2.30 -22.32 20.54
CA ILE A 225 1.47 -22.82 19.43
C ILE A 225 -0.01 -22.53 19.70
N GLU A 226 -0.51 -22.77 20.91
CA GLU A 226 -1.90 -22.47 21.28
C GLU A 226 -2.21 -20.98 21.15
N PHE A 227 -1.32 -20.12 21.67
CA PHE A 227 -1.42 -18.67 21.54
C PHE A 227 -1.47 -18.23 20.06
N LEU A 228 -0.49 -18.64 19.25
CA LEU A 228 -0.44 -18.29 17.82
C LEU A 228 -1.66 -18.82 17.06
N THR A 229 -2.14 -20.03 17.39
CA THR A 229 -3.32 -20.64 16.77
C THR A 229 -4.57 -19.84 17.06
N LYS A 230 -4.76 -19.40 18.31
CA LYS A 230 -5.89 -18.56 18.71
C LYS A 230 -5.89 -17.25 17.92
N VAL A 231 -4.75 -16.58 17.84
CA VAL A 231 -4.61 -15.31 17.11
C VAL A 231 -4.80 -15.48 15.61
N CYS A 232 -4.12 -16.45 14.98
CA CYS A 232 -4.26 -16.69 13.54
C CYS A 232 -5.68 -17.08 13.14
N THR A 233 -6.42 -17.77 14.03
CA THR A 233 -7.83 -18.10 13.79
C THR A 233 -8.70 -16.85 13.75
N GLN A 234 -8.48 -15.89 14.66
CA GLN A 234 -9.19 -14.60 14.65
C GLN A 234 -8.84 -13.78 13.39
N LEU A 235 -7.55 -13.69 13.05
CA LEU A 235 -7.10 -13.02 11.82
C LEU A 235 -7.78 -13.60 10.57
N LYS A 236 -7.84 -14.94 10.48
CA LYS A 236 -8.53 -15.65 9.38
C LYS A 236 -10.03 -15.32 9.34
N ALA A 237 -10.70 -15.25 10.48
CA ALA A 237 -12.14 -14.96 10.55
C ALA A 237 -12.49 -13.52 10.11
N CYS A 238 -11.56 -12.59 10.31
CA CYS A 238 -11.70 -11.17 9.96
C CYS A 238 -11.15 -10.79 8.58
N ALA A 239 -10.72 -11.77 7.78
CA ALA A 239 -10.16 -11.53 6.45
C ALA A 239 -11.05 -12.08 5.33
N THR A 240 -10.89 -11.56 4.12
CA THR A 240 -11.60 -12.02 2.92
C THR A 240 -11.10 -13.40 2.46
N ASP A 241 -11.96 -14.21 1.82
CA ASP A 241 -11.51 -15.45 1.19
C ASP A 241 -10.45 -15.17 0.10
N GLY A 242 -9.30 -15.83 0.19
CA GLY A 242 -8.15 -15.59 -0.66
C GLY A 242 -7.15 -14.54 -0.15
N SER A 243 -7.35 -13.93 1.02
CA SER A 243 -6.40 -12.96 1.60
C SER A 243 -5.01 -13.56 1.85
N ILE A 244 -4.00 -12.71 1.79
CA ILE A 244 -2.61 -13.07 2.11
C ILE A 244 -2.24 -12.54 3.50
N HIS A 245 -1.66 -13.41 4.31
CA HIS A 245 -1.29 -13.14 5.70
C HIS A 245 0.22 -13.24 5.84
N PHE A 246 0.87 -12.11 6.12
CA PHE A 246 2.28 -12.00 6.45
C PHE A 246 2.42 -12.04 7.97
N VAL A 247 2.99 -13.13 8.48
CA VAL A 247 3.23 -13.31 9.93
C VAL A 247 4.73 -13.34 10.17
N CYS A 248 5.24 -12.32 10.84
CA CYS A 248 6.67 -12.17 11.13
C CYS A 248 7.09 -13.07 12.30
N MET A 249 8.31 -13.61 12.24
CA MET A 249 8.92 -14.41 13.30
C MET A 249 10.44 -14.47 13.16
N ASP A 250 11.15 -14.80 14.25
CA ASP A 250 12.55 -15.20 14.16
C ASP A 250 12.72 -16.70 13.87
N TRP A 251 13.97 -17.11 13.61
CA TRP A 251 14.28 -18.51 13.31
C TRP A 251 14.04 -19.47 14.48
N LYS A 252 13.99 -18.98 15.73
CA LYS A 252 13.86 -19.84 16.92
C LYS A 252 12.45 -20.42 17.03
N HIS A 253 11.46 -19.64 16.60
CA HIS A 253 10.05 -20.03 16.68
C HIS A 253 9.39 -20.27 15.32
N LEU A 254 10.20 -20.52 14.29
CA LEU A 254 9.71 -20.87 12.97
C LEU A 254 8.90 -22.18 13.00
N ASP A 255 9.29 -23.15 13.83
CA ASP A 255 8.60 -24.44 13.94
C ASP A 255 7.16 -24.27 14.48
N GLU A 256 7.00 -23.49 15.55
CA GLU A 256 5.70 -23.17 16.17
C GLU A 256 4.80 -22.41 15.21
N LEU A 257 5.34 -21.42 14.49
CA LEU A 257 4.57 -20.67 13.50
C LEU A 257 4.18 -21.53 12.30
N LEU A 258 5.06 -22.39 11.78
CA LEU A 258 4.73 -23.31 10.69
C LEU A 258 3.71 -24.36 11.12
N THR A 259 3.81 -24.87 12.35
CA THR A 259 2.84 -25.80 12.92
C THR A 259 1.47 -25.15 13.00
N THR A 260 1.39 -23.94 13.57
CA THR A 260 0.17 -23.13 13.64
C THR A 260 -0.40 -22.86 12.24
N GLY A 261 0.45 -22.40 11.33
CA GLY A 261 0.02 -21.98 10.01
C GLY A 261 -0.57 -23.13 9.19
N ARG A 262 -0.03 -24.35 9.33
CA ARG A 262 -0.57 -25.56 8.70
C ARG A 262 -1.92 -25.99 9.29
N ALA A 263 -2.18 -25.66 10.55
CA ALA A 263 -3.46 -25.97 11.20
C ALA A 263 -4.56 -24.95 10.82
N VAL A 264 -4.21 -23.67 10.66
CA VAL A 264 -5.18 -22.58 10.47
C VAL A 264 -5.41 -22.23 8.99
N TYR A 265 -4.34 -22.12 8.21
CA TYR A 265 -4.40 -21.59 6.84
C TYR A 265 -4.50 -22.69 5.80
N THR A 266 -5.03 -22.32 4.63
CA THR A 266 -5.22 -23.26 3.53
C THR A 266 -3.90 -23.61 2.84
N GLU A 267 -2.96 -22.66 2.79
CA GLU A 267 -1.71 -22.84 2.07
C GLU A 267 -0.59 -21.97 2.66
N LEU A 268 0.62 -22.51 2.80
CA LEU A 268 1.84 -21.74 2.96
C LEU A 268 2.34 -21.34 1.56
N LYS A 269 2.25 -20.06 1.22
CA LYS A 269 2.67 -19.53 -0.09
C LYS A 269 4.18 -19.44 -0.21
N ASN A 270 4.84 -18.93 0.81
CA ASN A 270 6.29 -18.76 0.83
C ASN A 270 6.79 -18.50 2.26
N ILE A 271 8.11 -18.55 2.43
CA ILE A 271 8.80 -17.97 3.57
C ILE A 271 9.71 -16.90 3.01
N VAL A 272 9.46 -15.67 3.41
CA VAL A 272 10.28 -14.52 3.07
C VAL A 272 11.41 -14.39 4.09
N VAL A 273 12.62 -14.13 3.61
CA VAL A 273 13.79 -13.80 4.43
C VAL A 273 14.02 -12.30 4.34
N TRP A 274 13.75 -11.57 5.41
CA TRP A 274 14.19 -10.19 5.53
C TRP A 274 15.67 -10.17 5.93
N ALA A 275 16.54 -9.92 4.95
CA ALA A 275 17.96 -9.70 5.15
C ALA A 275 18.21 -8.25 5.64
N LYS A 276 18.79 -8.14 6.83
CA LYS A 276 19.13 -6.87 7.48
C LYS A 276 20.50 -6.39 7.02
N SER A 277 20.67 -5.07 6.97
CA SER A 277 21.97 -4.44 6.67
C SER A 277 23.09 -4.79 7.66
N ASN A 278 22.75 -5.15 8.90
CA ASN A 278 23.72 -5.53 9.93
C ASN A 278 23.23 -6.71 10.76
N ALA A 279 24.15 -7.57 11.17
CA ALA A 279 23.85 -8.67 12.07
C ALA A 279 23.67 -8.19 13.53
N GLY A 280 22.73 -8.81 14.25
CA GLY A 280 22.46 -8.58 15.66
C GLY A 280 23.60 -9.02 16.60
N MET A 281 23.35 -8.98 17.90
CA MET A 281 24.30 -9.44 18.92
C MET A 281 24.44 -10.97 18.91
N GLY A 282 25.63 -11.48 19.25
CA GLY A 282 25.94 -12.91 19.29
C GLY A 282 27.44 -13.19 19.06
N SER A 283 27.90 -14.38 19.43
CA SER A 283 29.32 -14.78 19.35
C SER A 283 29.62 -15.90 18.35
N LEU A 284 28.69 -16.83 18.11
CA LEU A 284 28.86 -17.93 17.16
C LEU A 284 28.33 -17.57 15.76
N TYR A 285 27.01 -17.54 15.61
CA TYR A 285 26.33 -17.04 14.40
C TYR A 285 25.40 -15.90 14.79
N ARG A 286 25.67 -14.72 14.25
CA ARG A 286 24.89 -13.52 14.52
C ARG A 286 23.72 -13.47 13.54
N SER A 287 22.49 -13.39 14.05
CA SER A 287 21.32 -13.30 13.16
C SER A 287 21.36 -11.99 12.37
N GLN A 288 21.35 -12.09 11.05
CA GLN A 288 21.23 -10.97 10.11
C GLN A 288 19.91 -11.02 9.34
N HIS A 289 18.95 -11.82 9.82
CA HIS A 289 17.66 -11.90 9.17
C HIS A 289 16.52 -12.09 10.17
N GLU A 290 15.32 -11.81 9.68
CA GLU A 290 14.05 -12.27 10.23
C GLU A 290 13.27 -12.99 9.13
N LEU A 291 12.27 -13.76 9.54
CA LEU A 291 11.45 -14.56 8.65
C LEU A 291 10.03 -14.01 8.65
N ILE A 292 9.37 -14.10 7.48
CA ILE A 292 7.96 -13.75 7.35
C ILE A 292 7.29 -14.91 6.63
N CYS A 293 6.47 -15.65 7.36
CA CYS A 293 5.67 -16.72 6.76
C CYS A 293 4.48 -16.10 6.04
N VAL A 294 4.34 -16.43 4.76
CA VAL A 294 3.27 -15.93 3.89
C VAL A 294 2.22 -17.02 3.74
N PHE A 295 1.07 -16.84 4.36
CA PHE A 295 -0.03 -17.80 4.30
C PHE A 295 -1.18 -17.26 3.44
N LYS A 296 -1.93 -18.17 2.82
CA LYS A 296 -3.20 -17.86 2.17
C LYS A 296 -4.35 -18.31 3.06
N SER A 297 -5.25 -17.38 3.35
CA SER A 297 -6.52 -17.68 4.01
C SER A 297 -7.56 -18.08 2.97
N GLY A 298 -8.15 -19.26 3.15
CA GLY A 298 -9.23 -19.73 2.30
C GLY A 298 -8.80 -20.19 0.90
N SER A 299 -9.79 -20.44 0.05
CA SER A 299 -9.62 -21.11 -1.24
C SER A 299 -9.73 -20.17 -2.44
N GLY A 300 -10.37 -19.02 -2.29
CA GLY A 300 -10.56 -18.00 -3.32
C GLY A 300 -9.25 -17.49 -3.95
N PRO A 301 -9.30 -16.83 -5.11
CA PRO A 301 -8.11 -16.23 -5.71
C PRO A 301 -7.53 -15.15 -4.78
N HIS A 302 -6.19 -15.04 -4.76
CA HIS A 302 -5.51 -13.97 -4.02
C HIS A 302 -5.10 -12.84 -4.96
N VAL A 303 -5.02 -11.62 -4.42
CA VAL A 303 -4.42 -10.49 -5.13
C VAL A 303 -2.91 -10.73 -5.25
N ASN A 304 -2.40 -10.64 -6.47
CA ASN A 304 -0.98 -10.74 -6.78
C ASN A 304 -0.64 -9.58 -7.71
N ASN A 305 -0.02 -8.54 -7.16
CA ASN A 305 0.44 -7.37 -7.93
C ASN A 305 1.89 -7.51 -8.39
N VAL A 306 2.61 -8.54 -7.92
CA VAL A 306 3.96 -8.85 -8.40
C VAL A 306 3.91 -9.27 -9.87
N LYS A 307 3.09 -10.26 -10.25
CA LYS A 307 2.90 -10.72 -11.66
C LYS A 307 4.19 -10.76 -12.50
N LEU A 308 5.31 -11.17 -11.89
CA LEU A 308 6.65 -11.20 -12.50
C LEU A 308 7.07 -9.86 -13.15
N GLY A 309 6.76 -8.73 -12.52
CA GLY A 309 7.14 -7.41 -13.02
C GLY A 309 6.25 -6.86 -14.13
N LYS A 310 5.15 -7.55 -14.50
CA LYS A 310 4.26 -7.12 -15.59
C LYS A 310 3.81 -5.65 -15.46
N ASN A 311 3.56 -5.21 -14.23
CA ASN A 311 3.12 -3.87 -13.89
C ASN A 311 4.19 -3.09 -13.10
N GLY A 312 5.47 -3.41 -13.32
CA GLY A 312 6.61 -2.72 -12.69
C GLY A 312 7.01 -3.22 -11.29
N ARG A 313 6.19 -4.03 -10.60
CA ARG A 313 6.57 -4.66 -9.32
C ARG A 313 7.17 -6.05 -9.54
N ASN A 314 8.48 -6.21 -9.33
CA ASN A 314 9.12 -7.53 -9.35
C ASN A 314 9.73 -7.83 -7.97
N ARG A 315 9.34 -8.96 -7.36
CA ARG A 315 9.66 -9.28 -5.96
C ARG A 315 10.17 -10.71 -5.84
N THR A 316 11.22 -10.90 -5.05
CA THR A 316 11.74 -12.20 -4.62
C THR A 316 11.35 -12.47 -3.18
N ASN A 317 11.58 -13.69 -2.69
CA ASN A 317 11.38 -14.04 -1.29
C ASN A 317 12.56 -13.68 -0.38
N VAL A 318 13.62 -13.06 -0.91
CA VAL A 318 14.67 -12.40 -0.11
C VAL A 318 14.43 -10.90 -0.22
N TRP A 319 14.22 -10.27 0.94
CA TRP A 319 13.90 -8.85 1.08
C TRP A 319 15.05 -8.15 1.78
N GLU A 320 15.62 -7.13 1.17
CA GLU A 320 16.75 -6.38 1.72
C GLU A 320 16.28 -5.02 2.22
N TYR A 321 16.22 -4.84 3.54
CA TYR A 321 15.90 -3.54 4.16
C TYR A 321 16.82 -3.31 5.36
N ALA A 322 17.21 -2.06 5.57
CA ALA A 322 18.03 -1.68 6.72
C ALA A 322 17.25 -1.84 8.03
N SER A 323 17.92 -2.25 9.11
CA SER A 323 17.31 -2.25 10.45
C SER A 323 17.31 -0.84 11.05
N ALA A 324 16.37 -0.58 11.98
CA ALA A 324 16.33 0.65 12.79
C ALA A 324 17.70 0.99 13.43
N SER A 325 18.40 -0.04 13.94
CA SER A 325 19.75 0.12 14.52
C SER A 325 20.85 0.59 13.54
N THR A 326 20.64 0.46 12.24
CA THR A 326 21.55 0.96 11.19
C THR A 326 21.24 2.42 10.85
N GLN A 327 19.97 2.81 10.84
CA GLN A 327 19.55 4.20 10.71
C GLN A 327 20.09 5.04 11.90
N ALA A 328 20.19 4.43 13.09
CA ALA A 328 20.78 5.03 14.29
C ALA A 328 22.21 5.57 14.14
N ARG A 329 23.03 4.92 13.30
CA ARG A 329 24.47 5.23 13.20
C ARG A 329 24.79 6.34 12.21
N LYS A 330 23.81 6.82 11.45
CA LYS A 330 23.96 7.91 10.47
C LYS A 330 23.65 9.30 11.05
N GLY A 331 23.51 9.42 12.38
CA GLY A 331 23.19 10.69 13.05
C GLY A 331 21.73 10.80 13.49
N ASN A 332 20.89 9.83 13.16
CA ASN A 332 19.53 9.73 13.69
C ASN A 332 19.59 8.98 15.03
N ASN A 333 18.93 9.46 16.07
CA ASN A 333 19.15 8.98 17.45
C ASN A 333 18.59 7.56 17.76
N VAL A 334 18.33 6.71 16.76
CA VAL A 334 17.45 5.49 16.75
C VAL A 334 17.79 4.41 17.82
N LEU A 335 18.88 4.51 18.58
CA LEU A 335 19.27 3.51 19.60
C LEU A 335 18.57 3.65 20.97
N LYS A 336 17.82 4.72 21.22
CA LYS A 336 17.02 4.90 22.45
C LYS A 336 15.56 4.41 22.32
N LEU A 337 15.15 3.94 21.14
CA LEU A 337 13.80 4.23 20.61
C LEU A 337 12.97 3.00 20.21
N HIS A 338 13.06 1.90 20.99
CA HIS A 338 12.46 0.57 20.76
C HIS A 338 13.40 -0.45 20.07
N PRO A 339 13.56 -1.68 20.61
CA PRO A 339 14.59 -2.61 20.15
C PRO A 339 14.30 -3.28 18.80
N THR A 340 13.07 -3.23 18.27
CA THR A 340 12.65 -4.05 17.11
C THR A 340 11.53 -3.45 16.24
N VAL A 341 11.62 -2.18 15.81
CA VAL A 341 10.64 -1.62 14.84
C VAL A 341 10.93 -2.16 13.43
N LYS A 342 9.91 -2.64 12.73
CA LYS A 342 10.00 -3.04 11.30
C LYS A 342 10.11 -1.78 10.43
N PRO A 343 10.93 -1.77 9.35
CA PRO A 343 10.97 -0.62 8.46
C PRO A 343 9.62 -0.39 7.78
N VAL A 344 9.11 0.84 7.79
CA VAL A 344 7.84 1.20 7.15
C VAL A 344 7.82 0.80 5.67
N SER A 345 8.94 1.01 4.96
CA SER A 345 9.07 0.65 3.54
C SER A 345 8.95 -0.85 3.25
N LEU A 346 9.40 -1.71 4.18
CA LEU A 346 9.23 -3.16 4.07
C LEU A 346 7.74 -3.51 4.11
N VAL A 347 7.02 -2.94 5.07
CA VAL A 347 5.58 -3.18 5.23
C VAL A 347 4.82 -2.61 4.04
N MET A 348 5.12 -1.38 3.60
CA MET A 348 4.52 -0.77 2.41
C MET A 348 4.62 -1.68 1.19
N ASP A 349 5.81 -2.24 0.92
CA ASP A 349 5.98 -3.13 -0.22
C ASP A 349 5.17 -4.42 -0.10
N ALA A 350 5.11 -5.01 1.10
CA ALA A 350 4.26 -6.18 1.35
C ALA A 350 2.77 -5.85 1.12
N LEU A 351 2.31 -4.66 1.54
CA LEU A 351 0.95 -4.21 1.31
C LEU A 351 0.65 -4.07 -0.18
N LEU A 352 1.52 -3.40 -0.92
CA LEU A 352 1.38 -3.19 -2.37
C LEU A 352 1.39 -4.51 -3.17
N ASP A 353 2.11 -5.53 -2.70
CA ASP A 353 2.25 -6.82 -3.39
C ASP A 353 0.95 -7.63 -3.45
N CYS A 354 0.09 -7.48 -2.43
CA CYS A 354 -1.11 -8.33 -2.24
C CYS A 354 -2.39 -7.55 -1.87
N SER A 355 -2.43 -6.23 -2.12
CA SER A 355 -3.64 -5.40 -1.96
C SER A 355 -3.65 -4.22 -2.93
N ASN A 356 -4.81 -3.61 -3.13
CA ASN A 356 -5.03 -2.39 -3.89
C ASN A 356 -5.30 -1.20 -2.96
N ARG A 357 -5.21 0.01 -3.50
CA ARG A 357 -5.59 1.24 -2.78
C ARG A 357 -7.04 1.13 -2.28
N GLY A 358 -7.30 1.62 -1.07
CA GLY A 358 -8.60 1.52 -0.39
C GLY A 358 -8.86 0.18 0.31
N ASP A 359 -8.07 -0.87 0.03
CA ASP A 359 -8.24 -2.15 0.69
C ASP A 359 -7.87 -2.07 2.19
N LEU A 360 -8.54 -2.92 2.97
CA LEU A 360 -8.32 -3.03 4.41
C LEU A 360 -7.11 -3.93 4.73
N VAL A 361 -6.27 -3.43 5.63
CA VAL A 361 -5.10 -4.07 6.21
C VAL A 361 -5.38 -4.31 7.70
N LEU A 362 -5.19 -5.55 8.15
CA LEU A 362 -5.31 -5.90 9.56
C LEU A 362 -3.95 -6.21 10.17
N ASP A 363 -3.68 -5.61 11.33
CA ASP A 363 -2.52 -5.91 12.17
C ASP A 363 -2.96 -6.04 13.64
N CYS A 364 -2.82 -7.21 14.24
CA CYS A 364 -3.23 -7.41 15.64
C CYS A 364 -2.10 -7.24 16.66
N PHE A 365 -0.92 -6.79 16.22
CA PHE A 365 0.23 -6.46 17.07
C PHE A 365 0.89 -5.19 16.55
N LEU A 366 0.14 -4.08 16.60
CA LEU A 366 0.53 -2.83 15.94
C LEU A 366 1.88 -2.27 16.43
N GLY A 367 2.21 -2.49 17.70
CA GLY A 367 3.36 -1.88 18.35
C GLY A 367 3.33 -0.37 18.18
N SER A 368 4.46 0.20 17.76
CA SER A 368 4.60 1.65 17.56
C SER A 368 3.90 2.21 16.33
N GLY A 369 3.16 1.42 15.55
CA GLY A 369 2.36 1.95 14.44
C GLY A 369 2.95 1.79 13.03
N THR A 370 3.95 0.92 12.82
CA THR A 370 4.57 0.74 11.50
C THR A 370 3.54 0.39 10.42
N THR A 371 2.63 -0.54 10.68
CA THR A 371 1.60 -0.95 9.71
C THR A 371 0.58 0.16 9.44
N LEU A 372 0.27 0.99 10.45
CA LEU A 372 -0.60 2.16 10.30
C LEU A 372 0.02 3.18 9.35
N LEU A 373 1.28 3.57 9.57
CA LEU A 373 1.97 4.52 8.70
C LEU A 373 2.18 3.96 7.29
N ALA A 374 2.48 2.66 7.16
CA ALA A 374 2.60 2.01 5.86
C ALA A 374 1.27 2.02 5.08
N ALA A 375 0.16 1.75 5.77
CA ALA A 375 -1.18 1.80 5.18
C ALA A 375 -1.54 3.22 4.74
N GLU A 376 -1.34 4.22 5.61
CA GLU A 376 -1.56 5.64 5.29
C GLU A 376 -0.77 6.07 4.04
N ARG A 377 0.55 5.84 4.03
CA ARG A 377 1.44 6.21 2.90
C ARG A 377 1.10 5.50 1.59
N THR A 378 0.47 4.33 1.66
CA THR A 378 0.05 3.58 0.46
C THR A 378 -1.43 3.76 0.15
N GLY A 379 -2.19 4.55 0.93
CA GLY A 379 -3.63 4.72 0.77
C GLY A 379 -4.44 3.44 0.98
N ARG A 380 -3.97 2.53 1.84
CA ARG A 380 -4.76 1.41 2.37
C ARG A 380 -5.36 1.81 3.70
N ILE A 381 -6.37 1.10 4.15
CA ILE A 381 -7.07 1.40 5.40
C ILE A 381 -6.62 0.43 6.48
N CYS A 382 -6.11 0.94 7.60
CA CYS A 382 -5.60 0.12 8.70
C CYS A 382 -6.70 -0.15 9.74
N ARG A 383 -6.81 -1.40 10.16
CA ARG A 383 -7.52 -1.84 11.35
C ARG A 383 -6.49 -2.52 12.23
N ALA A 384 -6.27 -2.00 13.44
CA ALA A 384 -5.18 -2.48 14.27
C ALA A 384 -5.57 -2.77 15.72
N ILE A 385 -4.90 -3.74 16.34
CA ILE A 385 -4.98 -4.03 17.77
C ILE A 385 -3.59 -3.85 18.39
N GLU A 386 -3.55 -3.23 19.56
CA GLU A 386 -2.36 -3.17 20.40
C GLU A 386 -2.76 -3.30 21.86
N LEU A 387 -2.06 -4.15 22.61
CA LEU A 387 -2.37 -4.43 23.99
C LEU A 387 -1.87 -3.33 24.91
N ASP A 388 -0.73 -2.72 24.61
CA ASP A 388 -0.09 -1.74 25.45
C ASP A 388 -0.59 -0.31 25.15
N PRO A 389 -1.29 0.34 26.10
CA PRO A 389 -1.83 1.67 25.85
C PRO A 389 -0.78 2.72 25.49
N LEU A 390 0.46 2.58 25.96
CA LEU A 390 1.53 3.52 25.60
C LEU A 390 2.02 3.34 24.16
N TYR A 391 1.95 2.11 23.63
CA TYR A 391 2.20 1.89 22.20
C TYR A 391 1.04 2.37 21.33
N VAL A 392 -0.20 2.30 21.82
CA VAL A 392 -1.34 2.94 21.15
C VAL A 392 -1.15 4.46 21.08
N ASP A 393 -0.82 5.09 22.21
CA ASP A 393 -0.51 6.53 22.28
C ASP A 393 0.59 6.90 21.28
N THR A 394 1.68 6.12 21.27
CA THR A 394 2.80 6.25 20.34
C THR A 394 2.35 6.22 18.88
N ALA A 395 1.58 5.19 18.48
CA ALA A 395 1.09 5.04 17.12
C ALA A 395 0.16 6.19 16.70
N ILE A 396 -0.71 6.64 17.62
CA ILE A 396 -1.59 7.80 17.38
C ILE A 396 -0.75 9.06 17.15
N ARG A 397 0.22 9.36 18.02
CA ARG A 397 1.08 10.55 17.88
C ARG A 397 1.85 10.53 16.55
N GLN A 398 2.43 9.40 16.18
CA GLN A 398 3.13 9.27 14.88
C GLN A 398 2.19 9.60 13.71
N TRP A 399 0.99 9.04 13.69
CA TRP A 399 0.03 9.30 12.62
C TRP A 399 -0.45 10.76 12.61
N GLN A 400 -0.74 11.36 13.77
CA GLN A 400 -1.14 12.78 13.86
C GLN A 400 -0.01 13.71 13.39
N ASN A 401 1.24 13.42 13.74
CA ASN A 401 2.40 14.20 13.29
C ASN A 401 2.59 14.09 11.77
N PHE A 402 2.42 12.89 11.22
CA PHE A 402 2.57 12.65 9.79
C PHE A 402 1.45 13.30 8.96
N THR A 403 0.20 13.24 9.42
CA THR A 403 -0.98 13.69 8.65
C THR A 403 -1.46 15.10 9.00
N GLY A 404 -1.09 15.62 10.17
CA GLY A 404 -1.68 16.82 10.76
C GLY A 404 -3.14 16.66 11.23
N SER A 405 -3.72 15.46 11.11
CA SER A 405 -5.10 15.17 11.49
C SER A 405 -5.21 14.79 12.98
N ALA A 406 -6.43 14.81 13.52
CA ALA A 406 -6.68 14.50 14.93
C ALA A 406 -7.34 13.13 15.09
N ALA A 407 -6.84 12.33 16.03
CA ALA A 407 -7.46 11.07 16.42
C ALA A 407 -8.64 11.30 17.39
N ILE A 408 -9.71 10.54 17.20
CA ILE A 408 -10.98 10.68 17.93
C ILE A 408 -11.31 9.37 18.64
N ARG A 409 -11.58 9.42 19.93
CA ARG A 409 -12.06 8.24 20.66
C ARG A 409 -13.52 8.00 20.36
N MET A 410 -13.87 6.80 19.90
CA MET A 410 -15.21 6.49 19.42
C MET A 410 -16.30 6.47 20.51
N SER A 411 -15.92 6.27 21.78
CA SER A 411 -16.89 6.14 22.88
C SER A 411 -17.52 7.46 23.31
N ASP A 412 -16.77 8.57 23.23
CA ASP A 412 -17.19 9.89 23.70
C ASP A 412 -16.88 11.04 22.73
N GLY A 413 -16.22 10.77 21.61
CA GLY A 413 -15.89 11.76 20.59
C GLY A 413 -14.78 12.73 20.98
N LYS A 414 -14.09 12.49 22.10
CA LYS A 414 -12.97 13.34 22.55
C LYS A 414 -11.75 13.18 21.64
N LEU A 415 -11.02 14.28 21.42
CA LEU A 415 -9.76 14.24 20.68
C LEU A 415 -8.64 13.70 21.56
N PHE A 416 -7.68 12.98 20.97
CA PHE A 416 -6.52 12.45 21.69
C PHE A 416 -5.76 13.56 22.43
N ARG A 417 -5.46 14.65 21.73
CA ARG A 417 -4.77 15.84 22.28
C ARG A 417 -5.52 16.52 23.43
N GLU A 418 -6.84 16.40 23.48
CA GLU A 418 -7.64 17.00 24.56
C GLU A 418 -7.48 16.19 25.85
N ILE A 419 -7.57 14.87 25.74
CA ILE A 419 -7.37 13.95 26.87
C ILE A 419 -5.92 14.02 27.36
N GLU A 420 -4.96 14.12 26.44
CA GLU A 420 -3.55 14.32 26.76
C GLU A 420 -3.32 15.60 27.58
N ALA A 421 -3.87 16.73 27.12
CA ALA A 421 -3.76 18.00 27.84
C ALA A 421 -4.51 18.01 29.19
N GLU A 422 -5.62 17.26 29.33
CA GLU A 422 -6.31 17.04 30.61
C GLU A 422 -5.37 16.32 31.60
N ILE A 423 -4.71 15.24 31.16
CA ILE A 423 -3.78 14.46 31.99
C ILE A 423 -2.54 15.27 32.40
N GLU A 424 -2.00 16.10 31.50
CA GLU A 424 -0.85 16.97 31.81
C GLU A 424 -1.21 18.01 32.88
N LYS A 425 -2.36 18.67 32.76
CA LYS A 425 -2.85 19.62 33.78
C LYS A 425 -3.10 18.97 35.13
N GLU A 426 -3.58 17.73 35.15
CA GLU A 426 -3.78 17.00 36.40
C GLU A 426 -2.44 16.71 37.10
N LYS A 427 -1.37 16.41 36.35
CA LYS A 427 -0.02 16.22 36.92
C LYS A 427 0.53 17.52 37.51
N GLU A 428 0.41 18.64 36.80
CA GLU A 428 0.87 19.95 37.27
C GLU A 428 0.16 20.42 38.54
N ASN A 429 -1.09 20.00 38.77
CA ASN A 429 -1.84 20.34 39.99
C ASN A 429 -1.52 19.43 41.19
N HIS A 430 -0.81 18.32 40.99
CA HIS A 430 -0.46 17.35 42.04
C HIS A 430 1.05 17.31 42.37
N GLU A 431 1.89 18.08 41.66
CA GLU A 431 3.28 18.43 42.01
C GLU A 431 3.32 19.75 42.79
#